data_AF-A0A3T0RPS3-F1
#
_entry.id   AF-A0A3T0RPS3-F1
#
_cell.length_a   1.000
_cell.length_b   1.000
_cell.length_c   1.000
_cell.angle_alpha   90.00
_cell.angle_beta   90.00
_cell.angle_gamma   90.00
#
_symmetry.space_group_name_H-M   'P 1'
#
loop_
_entity.id
_entity.type
_entity.pdbx_description
1 polymer ?
#
loop_
_entity_poly.entity_id
_entity_poly.type
_entity_poly.pdbx_seq_one_letter_code
_entity_poly.pdbx_strand_id
1 'polypeptide(L)'
;MVNTITNTLIFIILTLSFGAFAADDTAQSKKQEITEVVEQSKTAPVEIPAKATRVVRRKMPVVIVDETPSSTKIGFSAGLVAWGEQILLQTGDGRSENILIQYTGFSFGLDHTFKGESIGWNNSVKAMFLQGDAQAQGQSISYENKVDAVTPVFVTTGLRFYPHEKVNVTLNVGATYYKLKLQPPTSVVTSYDFKYAEAIQPVAQLQLAWMLSDSFLFQQEIFATRKNDVSAGWNVSLGYVF
;
A
#
# COMPACT_ATOMS: atom_id res chain seq x y z
N MET A 1 -26.11 22.83 12.06
CA MET A 1 -24.63 22.91 12.04
C MET A 1 -23.94 21.58 11.76
N VAL A 2 -24.54 20.41 12.03
CA VAL A 2 -23.90 19.09 11.80
C VAL A 2 -23.78 18.73 10.31
N ASN A 3 -24.70 19.16 9.45
CA ASN A 3 -24.66 18.88 8.00
C ASN A 3 -23.53 19.58 7.22
N THR A 4 -22.95 20.65 7.75
CA THR A 4 -21.90 21.40 7.04
C THR A 4 -20.55 20.71 7.17
N ILE A 5 -20.24 20.15 8.35
CA ILE A 5 -18.96 19.48 8.62
C ILE A 5 -18.85 18.18 7.82
N THR A 6 -19.93 17.40 7.70
CA THR A 6 -19.94 16.15 6.93
C THR A 6 -19.71 16.40 5.44
N ASN A 7 -20.33 17.44 4.87
CA ASN A 7 -20.14 17.79 3.46
C ASN A 7 -18.74 18.35 3.16
N THR A 8 -18.14 19.10 4.09
CA THR A 8 -16.76 19.59 3.91
C THR A 8 -15.73 18.46 4.01
N LEU A 9 -15.93 17.47 4.90
CA LEU A 9 -15.04 16.32 5.01
C LEU A 9 -15.08 15.44 3.76
N ILE A 10 -16.27 15.19 3.22
CA ILE A 10 -16.45 14.43 1.97
C ILE A 10 -15.79 15.17 0.78
N PHE A 11 -15.89 16.50 0.74
CA PHE A 11 -15.27 17.29 -0.33
C PHE A 11 -13.74 17.29 -0.29
N ILE A 12 -13.13 17.33 0.91
CA ILE A 12 -11.67 17.22 1.11
C ILE A 12 -11.16 15.82 0.71
N ILE A 13 -11.91 14.77 1.04
CA ILE A 13 -11.58 13.38 0.67
C ILE A 13 -11.66 13.20 -0.85
N LEU A 14 -12.67 13.78 -1.51
CA LEU A 14 -12.79 13.73 -2.98
C LEU A 14 -11.68 14.53 -3.67
N THR A 15 -11.30 15.72 -3.19
CA THR A 15 -10.25 16.53 -3.83
C THR A 15 -8.86 15.91 -3.74
N LEU A 16 -8.54 15.22 -2.64
CA LEU A 16 -7.27 14.47 -2.53
C LEU A 16 -7.24 13.22 -3.43
N SER A 17 -8.40 12.67 -3.79
CA SER A 17 -8.54 11.49 -4.65
C SER A 17 -8.34 11.82 -6.15
N PHE A 18 -8.71 13.03 -6.59
CA PHE A 18 -8.52 13.47 -7.98
C PHE A 18 -7.18 14.21 -8.21
N GLY A 19 -6.52 14.71 -7.16
CA GLY A 19 -5.22 15.38 -7.26
C GLY A 19 -4.04 14.47 -7.64
N ALA A 20 -4.19 13.15 -7.49
CA ALA A 20 -3.16 12.17 -7.85
C ALA A 20 -3.07 11.88 -9.37
N PHE A 21 -4.04 12.35 -10.16
CA PHE A 21 -4.09 12.10 -11.62
C PHE A 21 -3.71 13.33 -12.47
N ALA A 22 -3.19 14.41 -11.86
CA ALA A 22 -2.79 15.65 -12.56
C ALA A 22 -1.28 15.94 -12.52
N ALA A 23 -0.44 14.93 -12.24
CA ALA A 23 1.01 15.05 -12.33
C ALA A 23 1.56 14.02 -13.33
N ASP A 24 1.20 14.22 -14.60
CA ASP A 24 2.02 13.75 -15.71
C ASP A 24 2.41 14.96 -16.57
N ASP A 25 3.61 14.91 -17.15
CA ASP A 25 4.32 15.94 -17.91
C ASP A 25 4.85 17.17 -17.14
N THR A 26 6.05 17.04 -16.55
CA THR A 26 7.21 17.94 -16.83
C THR A 26 8.40 17.59 -15.94
N ALA A 27 9.29 16.71 -16.41
CA ALA A 27 10.66 16.63 -15.87
C ALA A 27 11.64 16.02 -16.88
N GLN A 28 11.91 16.76 -17.97
CA GLN A 28 13.19 16.66 -18.66
C GLN A 28 14.29 17.17 -17.72
N SER A 29 15.29 16.34 -17.38
CA SER A 29 16.55 16.88 -16.86
C SER A 29 17.77 16.12 -17.39
N LYS A 30 18.48 16.87 -18.23
CA LYS A 30 19.87 16.81 -18.71
C LYS A 30 20.82 15.79 -18.05
N LYS A 31 21.47 15.01 -18.91
CA LYS A 31 22.79 14.42 -18.67
C LYS A 31 23.82 15.55 -18.52
N GLN A 32 24.63 15.51 -17.46
CA GLN A 32 25.80 16.35 -17.29
C GLN A 32 27.06 15.49 -17.42
N GLU A 33 27.82 15.78 -18.46
CA GLU A 33 29.13 15.23 -18.80
C GLU A 33 30.16 15.94 -17.92
N ILE A 34 30.96 15.18 -17.16
CA ILE A 34 32.09 15.73 -16.39
C ILE A 34 33.37 15.41 -17.17
N THR A 35 33.93 16.44 -17.79
CA THR A 35 35.29 16.45 -18.35
C THR A 35 36.24 16.79 -17.20
N GLU A 36 37.04 15.80 -16.75
CA GLU A 36 38.10 16.04 -15.78
C GLU A 36 39.31 16.68 -16.49
N VAL A 37 39.66 17.89 -16.06
CA VAL A 37 40.83 18.64 -16.54
C VAL A 37 42.06 18.13 -15.82
N VAL A 38 42.93 17.43 -16.54
CA VAL A 38 44.28 17.04 -16.08
C VAL A 38 45.20 18.24 -16.26
N GLU A 39 45.56 18.91 -15.16
CA GLU A 39 46.62 19.92 -15.14
C GLU A 39 47.92 19.27 -14.67
N GLN A 40 48.80 18.94 -15.62
CA GLN A 40 50.07 18.28 -15.37
C GLN A 40 51.21 19.32 -15.41
N SER A 41 51.64 19.78 -14.23
CA SER A 41 52.83 20.62 -14.07
C SER A 41 54.11 19.81 -14.22
N LYS A 42 55.02 20.29 -15.07
CA LYS A 42 56.37 19.76 -15.30
C LYS A 42 57.34 20.29 -14.24
N THR A 43 58.14 19.43 -13.62
CA THR A 43 59.50 19.78 -13.20
C THR A 43 60.40 18.54 -13.09
N ALA A 44 61.68 18.75 -13.39
CA ALA A 44 62.72 17.78 -13.76
C ALA A 44 63.25 16.90 -12.59
N PRO A 45 64.01 15.82 -12.87
CA PRO A 45 64.32 14.78 -11.90
C PRO A 45 65.53 15.15 -11.02
N VAL A 46 65.43 14.87 -9.72
CA VAL A 46 66.56 14.91 -8.79
C VAL A 46 66.67 13.53 -8.12
N GLU A 47 67.74 12.81 -8.45
CA GLU A 47 68.16 11.53 -7.86
C GLU A 47 68.97 11.75 -6.59
N ILE A 48 68.52 11.29 -5.41
CA ILE A 48 69.39 10.89 -4.27
C ILE A 48 68.59 9.96 -3.30
N PRO A 49 69.24 9.17 -2.41
CA PRO A 49 69.64 7.78 -2.57
C PRO A 49 68.78 6.77 -1.77
N ALA A 50 68.97 5.49 -2.04
CA ALA A 50 68.35 4.36 -1.34
C ALA A 50 68.45 4.48 0.21
N LYS A 51 67.30 4.63 0.87
CA LYS A 51 67.16 4.51 2.33
C LYS A 51 66.04 3.51 2.63
N ALA A 52 66.39 2.53 3.46
CA ALA A 52 65.62 1.34 3.84
C ALA A 52 64.09 1.51 3.82
N THR A 53 63.41 0.63 3.08
CA THR A 53 61.96 0.45 3.10
C THR A 53 61.52 0.00 4.49
N ARG A 54 61.23 0.94 5.39
CA ARG A 54 60.45 0.64 6.58
C ARG A 54 59.01 0.46 6.09
N VAL A 55 58.54 -0.78 6.05
CA VAL A 55 57.12 -1.11 5.86
C VAL A 55 56.36 -0.53 7.06
N VAL A 56 55.96 0.72 6.98
CA VAL A 56 54.92 1.27 7.83
C VAL A 56 53.63 0.68 7.28
N ARG A 57 53.15 -0.42 7.89
CA ARG A 57 51.75 -0.81 7.73
C ARG A 57 50.93 0.39 8.22
N ARG A 58 50.51 1.26 7.31
CA ARG A 58 49.40 2.17 7.58
C ARG A 58 48.25 1.25 7.96
N LYS A 59 47.95 1.17 9.27
CA LYS A 59 46.63 0.72 9.69
C LYS A 59 45.69 1.70 8.98
N MET A 60 44.90 1.17 8.06
CA MET A 60 43.80 1.93 7.49
C MET A 60 43.04 2.53 8.68
N PRO A 61 42.69 3.83 8.65
CA PRO A 61 41.78 4.36 9.65
C PRO A 61 40.56 3.45 9.62
N VAL A 62 40.28 2.80 10.75
CA VAL A 62 39.02 2.11 10.94
C VAL A 62 38.00 3.23 10.87
N VAL A 63 37.36 3.37 9.71
CA VAL A 63 36.13 4.12 9.59
C VAL A 63 35.16 3.31 10.46
N ILE A 64 34.97 3.78 11.69
CA ILE A 64 33.84 3.37 12.50
C ILE A 64 32.65 3.90 11.71
N VAL A 65 32.07 3.05 10.87
CA VAL A 65 30.72 3.27 10.39
C VAL A 65 29.90 3.19 11.67
N ASP A 66 29.44 4.33 12.16
CA ASP A 66 28.45 4.34 13.23
C ASP A 66 27.33 3.39 12.77
N GLU A 67 27.17 2.27 13.47
CA GLU A 67 26.07 1.34 13.21
C GLU A 67 24.80 2.08 13.53
N THR A 68 24.16 2.67 12.51
CA THR A 68 22.89 3.36 12.70
C THR A 68 21.90 2.33 13.24
N PRO A 69 21.18 2.60 14.35
CA PRO A 69 20.37 1.58 14.99
C PRO A 69 19.18 1.23 14.09
N SER A 70 19.32 0.13 13.33
CA SER A 70 18.19 -0.53 12.71
C SER A 70 17.30 -1.08 13.82
N SER A 71 15.98 -0.84 13.72
CA SER A 71 15.02 -1.39 14.68
C SER A 71 13.97 -2.21 13.95
N THR A 72 13.61 -3.32 14.55
CA THR A 72 12.48 -4.15 14.13
C THR A 72 11.32 -3.86 15.06
N LYS A 73 10.13 -3.62 14.48
CA LYS A 73 8.90 -3.37 15.21
C LYS A 73 7.80 -4.30 14.73
N ILE A 74 6.96 -4.72 15.66
CA ILE A 74 5.75 -5.49 15.36
C ILE A 74 4.55 -4.62 15.71
N GLY A 75 3.62 -4.49 14.79
CA GLY A 75 2.41 -3.69 14.93
C GLY A 75 1.16 -4.52 14.77
N PHE A 76 0.15 -4.27 15.60
CA PHE A 76 -1.23 -4.71 15.37
C PHE A 76 -2.09 -3.52 14.99
N SER A 77 -3.04 -3.69 14.09
CA SER A 77 -4.02 -2.66 13.75
C SER A 77 -5.45 -3.22 13.77
N ALA A 78 -6.39 -2.39 14.18
CA ALA A 78 -7.81 -2.69 14.13
C ALA A 78 -8.57 -1.45 13.65
N GLY A 79 -9.51 -1.63 12.72
CA GLY A 79 -10.15 -0.49 12.06
C GLY A 79 -11.43 -0.79 11.31
N LEU A 80 -11.98 0.27 10.73
CA LEU A 80 -13.16 0.25 9.88
C LEU A 80 -12.74 0.22 8.41
N VAL A 81 -13.50 -0.49 7.59
CA VAL A 81 -13.26 -0.63 6.15
C VAL A 81 -14.53 -0.28 5.38
N ALA A 82 -14.33 0.41 4.26
CA ALA A 82 -15.30 0.55 3.18
C ALA A 82 -14.64 0.10 1.87
N TRP A 83 -15.31 -0.73 1.07
CA TRP A 83 -14.76 -1.25 -0.19
C TRP A 83 -15.86 -1.29 -1.26
N GLY A 84 -15.60 -0.69 -2.43
CA GLY A 84 -16.41 -0.85 -3.63
C GLY A 84 -15.76 -1.78 -4.66
N GLU A 85 -16.54 -2.71 -5.20
CA GLU A 85 -16.15 -3.56 -6.31
C GLU A 85 -17.22 -3.53 -7.41
N GLN A 86 -16.79 -3.50 -8.67
CA GLN A 86 -17.65 -3.71 -9.82
C GLN A 86 -17.38 -5.12 -10.37
N ILE A 87 -18.44 -5.92 -10.49
CA ILE A 87 -18.36 -7.30 -10.96
C ILE A 87 -19.21 -7.48 -12.21
N LEU A 88 -18.72 -8.28 -13.15
CA LEU A 88 -19.53 -8.80 -14.24
C LEU A 88 -20.09 -10.17 -13.84
N LEU A 89 -21.39 -10.22 -13.57
CA LEU A 89 -22.10 -11.46 -13.32
C LEU A 89 -22.46 -12.11 -14.66
N GLN A 90 -22.21 -13.41 -14.77
CA GLN A 90 -22.53 -14.20 -15.97
C GLN A 90 -23.34 -15.43 -15.54
N THR A 91 -24.47 -15.67 -16.19
CA THR A 91 -25.32 -16.83 -15.96
C THR A 91 -25.02 -17.94 -16.97
N GLY A 92 -25.34 -19.18 -16.61
CA GLY A 92 -25.15 -20.33 -17.50
C GLY A 92 -25.99 -20.30 -18.79
N ASP A 93 -27.03 -19.46 -18.84
CA ASP A 93 -27.85 -19.21 -20.03
C ASP A 93 -27.27 -18.12 -20.96
N GLY A 94 -26.08 -17.59 -20.65
CA GLY A 94 -25.37 -16.63 -21.49
C GLY A 94 -25.72 -15.16 -21.25
N ARG A 95 -26.60 -14.83 -20.30
CA ARG A 95 -26.82 -13.43 -19.88
C ARG A 95 -25.65 -12.93 -19.04
N SER A 96 -25.42 -11.63 -19.09
CA SER A 96 -24.44 -10.95 -18.26
C SER A 96 -24.98 -9.63 -17.71
N GLU A 97 -24.50 -9.25 -16.52
CA GLU A 97 -24.89 -8.01 -15.85
C GLU A 97 -23.73 -7.42 -15.05
N ASN A 98 -23.54 -6.10 -15.14
CA ASN A 98 -22.63 -5.38 -14.25
C ASN A 98 -23.34 -5.08 -12.92
N ILE A 99 -22.66 -5.41 -11.83
CA ILE A 99 -23.16 -5.22 -10.47
C ILE A 99 -22.13 -4.40 -9.72
N LEU A 100 -22.61 -3.36 -9.04
CA LEU A 100 -21.82 -2.63 -8.07
C LEU A 100 -22.06 -3.26 -6.70
N ILE A 101 -21.00 -3.63 -6.00
CA ILE A 101 -21.06 -4.11 -4.63
C ILE A 101 -20.34 -3.13 -3.74
N GLN A 102 -21.00 -2.75 -2.64
CA GLN A 102 -20.44 -1.88 -1.61
C GLN A 102 -20.39 -2.64 -0.30
N TYR A 103 -19.19 -2.74 0.25
CA TYR A 103 -18.91 -3.41 1.52
C TYR A 103 -18.58 -2.40 2.61
N THR A 104 -19.00 -2.72 3.82
CA THR A 104 -18.51 -2.08 5.05
C THR A 104 -18.17 -3.14 6.09
N GLY A 105 -17.29 -2.80 7.02
CA GLY A 105 -16.97 -3.71 8.11
C GLY A 105 -15.72 -3.36 8.87
N PHE A 106 -15.06 -4.39 9.38
CA PHE A 106 -13.91 -4.27 10.26
C PHE A 106 -12.67 -4.91 9.65
N SER A 107 -11.49 -4.46 10.08
CA SER A 107 -10.22 -5.07 9.71
C SER A 107 -9.33 -5.29 10.92
N PHE A 108 -8.49 -6.31 10.82
CA PHE A 108 -7.43 -6.62 11.76
C PHE A 108 -6.15 -6.88 10.99
N GLY A 109 -5.09 -6.16 11.32
CA GLY A 109 -3.79 -6.21 10.66
C GLY A 109 -2.67 -6.60 11.62
N LEU A 110 -1.66 -7.27 11.06
CA LEU A 110 -0.35 -7.49 11.65
C LEU A 110 0.70 -6.91 10.70
N ASP A 111 1.45 -5.93 11.20
CA ASP A 111 2.55 -5.29 10.49
C ASP A 111 3.89 -5.72 11.09
N HIS A 112 4.83 -6.14 10.26
CA HIS A 112 6.22 -6.31 10.63
C HIS A 112 7.04 -5.24 9.91
N THR A 113 7.72 -4.38 10.66
CA THR A 113 8.49 -3.26 10.11
C THR A 113 9.96 -3.40 10.47
N PHE A 114 10.81 -3.35 9.45
CA PHE A 114 12.24 -3.11 9.60
C PHE A 114 12.52 -1.64 9.28
N LYS A 115 12.93 -0.85 10.28
CA LYS A 115 13.19 0.59 10.13
C LYS A 115 14.70 0.84 9.97
N GLY A 116 15.08 1.45 8.84
CA GLY A 116 16.35 2.14 8.67
C GLY A 116 16.23 3.64 9.01
N GLU A 117 17.13 4.47 8.48
CA GLU A 117 17.16 5.92 8.77
C GLU A 117 15.89 6.65 8.30
N SER A 118 15.71 6.71 6.98
CA SER A 118 14.59 7.42 6.35
C SER A 118 13.64 6.47 5.60
N ILE A 119 14.06 5.22 5.42
CA ILE A 119 13.35 4.18 4.69
C ILE A 119 13.33 2.90 5.54
N GLY A 120 12.22 2.17 5.48
CA GLY A 120 12.07 0.85 6.05
C GLY A 120 11.34 -0.09 5.11
N TRP A 121 11.36 -1.36 5.48
CA TRP A 121 10.58 -2.41 4.83
C TRP A 121 9.39 -2.76 5.72
N ASN A 122 8.21 -2.87 5.11
CA ASN A 122 6.99 -3.29 5.80
C ASN A 122 6.47 -4.57 5.15
N ASN A 123 6.13 -5.56 5.98
CA ASN A 123 5.31 -6.68 5.57
C ASN A 123 4.02 -6.61 6.39
N SER A 124 2.89 -6.82 5.74
CA SER A 124 1.58 -6.73 6.38
C SER A 124 0.72 -7.92 6.01
N VAL A 125 -0.01 -8.44 6.99
CA VAL A 125 -1.11 -9.38 6.78
C VAL A 125 -2.36 -8.77 7.40
N LYS A 126 -3.43 -8.65 6.62
CA LYS A 126 -4.67 -8.03 7.08
C LYS A 126 -5.87 -8.88 6.71
N ALA A 127 -6.72 -9.19 7.68
CA ALA A 127 -8.02 -9.79 7.47
C ALA A 127 -9.11 -8.71 7.58
N MET A 128 -10.11 -8.78 6.72
CA MET A 128 -11.28 -7.90 6.75
C MET A 128 -12.53 -8.74 6.93
N PHE A 129 -13.49 -8.28 7.72
CA PHE A 129 -14.80 -8.91 7.90
C PHE A 129 -15.82 -7.93 7.35
N LEU A 130 -16.36 -8.26 6.18
CA LEU A 130 -17.14 -7.36 5.37
C LEU A 130 -18.57 -7.88 5.19
N GLN A 131 -19.52 -6.96 5.29
CA GLN A 131 -20.89 -7.16 4.86
C GLN A 131 -21.19 -6.12 3.79
N GLY A 132 -21.94 -6.49 2.76
CA GLY A 132 -22.19 -5.57 1.65
C GLY A 132 -23.57 -5.67 1.05
N ASP A 133 -23.90 -4.63 0.30
CA ASP A 133 -25.09 -4.53 -0.51
C ASP A 133 -24.69 -4.60 -2.00
N ALA A 134 -25.51 -5.28 -2.79
CA ALA A 134 -25.33 -5.40 -4.23
C ALA A 134 -26.39 -4.57 -4.96
N GLN A 135 -25.97 -3.77 -5.94
CA GLN A 135 -26.86 -2.94 -6.75
C GLN A 135 -26.71 -3.29 -8.24
N ALA A 136 -27.83 -3.75 -8.80
CA ALA A 136 -28.00 -4.04 -10.22
C ALA A 136 -27.97 -2.75 -11.05
N GLN A 137 -27.23 -2.78 -12.16
CA GLN A 137 -27.25 -1.68 -13.14
C GLN A 137 -28.21 -1.95 -14.31
N GLY A 138 -28.63 -3.21 -14.56
CA GLY A 138 -29.38 -3.59 -15.77
C GLY A 138 -30.64 -4.44 -15.57
N GLN A 139 -30.94 -4.95 -14.37
CA GLN A 139 -32.07 -5.82 -14.03
C GLN A 139 -32.21 -7.10 -14.88
N SER A 140 -31.15 -7.53 -15.59
CA SER A 140 -31.24 -8.74 -16.44
C SER A 140 -31.17 -10.03 -15.62
N ILE A 141 -30.70 -9.97 -14.37
CA ILE A 141 -30.53 -11.11 -13.46
C ILE A 141 -31.15 -10.79 -12.10
N SER A 142 -31.94 -11.72 -11.55
CA SER A 142 -32.57 -11.55 -10.23
C SER A 142 -31.69 -12.11 -9.11
N TYR A 143 -31.37 -11.30 -8.12
CA TYR A 143 -30.65 -11.67 -6.89
C TYR A 143 -31.10 -10.77 -5.74
N GLU A 144 -30.80 -11.15 -4.49
CA GLU A 144 -31.01 -10.22 -3.37
C GLU A 144 -29.94 -9.15 -3.36
N ASN A 145 -30.32 -7.91 -3.03
CA ASN A 145 -29.38 -6.79 -2.90
C ASN A 145 -28.44 -6.93 -1.68
N LYS A 146 -28.16 -8.15 -1.21
CA LYS A 146 -27.34 -8.48 -0.06
C LYS A 146 -26.24 -9.46 -0.44
N VAL A 147 -25.05 -9.17 0.05
CA VAL A 147 -23.88 -10.03 -0.07
C VAL A 147 -23.64 -10.72 1.27
N ASP A 148 -23.41 -12.03 1.23
CA ASP A 148 -23.03 -12.78 2.43
C ASP A 148 -21.73 -12.22 3.02
N ALA A 149 -21.51 -12.43 4.32
CA ALA A 149 -20.28 -12.01 4.96
C ALA A 149 -19.05 -12.56 4.21
N VAL A 150 -18.17 -11.65 3.77
CA VAL A 150 -16.92 -11.96 3.08
C VAL A 150 -15.77 -11.72 4.03
N THR A 151 -14.75 -12.58 3.99
CA THR A 151 -13.52 -12.41 4.78
C THR A 151 -12.27 -12.32 3.90
N PRO A 152 -11.98 -11.15 3.30
CA PRO A 152 -10.77 -10.97 2.53
C PRO A 152 -9.51 -10.98 3.38
N VAL A 153 -8.46 -11.61 2.86
CA VAL A 153 -7.14 -11.65 3.49
C VAL A 153 -6.11 -11.07 2.53
N PHE A 154 -5.42 -10.03 2.97
CA PHE A 154 -4.38 -9.31 2.24
C PHE A 154 -3.03 -9.73 2.80
N VAL A 155 -2.08 -10.03 1.92
CA VAL A 155 -0.68 -10.26 2.26
C VAL A 155 0.15 -9.35 1.37
N THR A 156 0.84 -8.40 1.99
CA THR A 156 1.56 -7.35 1.26
C THR A 156 2.95 -7.11 1.80
N THR A 157 3.82 -6.60 0.94
CA THR A 157 5.16 -6.15 1.28
C THR A 157 5.43 -4.81 0.59
N GLY A 158 6.29 -3.99 1.19
CA GLY A 158 6.48 -2.64 0.67
C GLY A 158 7.50 -1.79 1.40
N LEU A 159 7.56 -0.55 0.94
CA LEU A 159 8.50 0.46 1.43
C LEU A 159 7.77 1.44 2.33
N ARG A 160 8.37 1.74 3.48
CA ARG A 160 7.92 2.74 4.43
C ARG A 160 8.91 3.90 4.45
N PHE A 161 8.42 5.10 4.20
CA PHE A 161 9.15 6.35 4.24
C PHE A 161 8.79 7.15 5.49
N TYR A 162 9.77 7.78 6.12
CA TYR A 162 9.60 8.58 7.34
C TYR A 162 9.86 10.06 7.07
N PRO A 163 8.87 10.82 6.54
CA PRO A 163 9.02 12.27 6.33
C PRO A 163 9.18 13.05 7.65
N HIS A 164 8.72 12.49 8.77
CA HIS A 164 8.78 13.09 10.10
C HIS A 164 8.89 12.00 11.18
N GLU A 165 9.38 12.32 12.37
CA GLU A 165 9.49 11.36 13.50
C GLU A 165 8.16 10.69 13.89
N LYS A 166 7.05 11.38 13.64
CA LYS A 166 5.69 10.96 13.99
C LYS A 166 4.81 10.61 12.79
N VAL A 167 5.32 10.72 11.57
CA VAL A 167 4.53 10.46 10.36
C VAL A 167 5.29 9.50 9.47
N ASN A 168 4.61 8.47 8.97
CA ASN A 168 5.16 7.59 7.96
C ASN A 168 4.17 7.36 6.82
N VAL A 169 4.73 7.19 5.63
CA VAL A 169 3.99 6.83 4.41
C VAL A 169 4.49 5.47 3.96
N THR A 170 3.58 4.53 3.72
CA THR A 170 3.93 3.18 3.28
C THR A 170 3.26 2.89 1.95
N LEU A 171 4.02 2.39 0.99
CA LEU A 171 3.51 1.85 -0.27
C LEU A 171 3.74 0.34 -0.27
N ASN A 172 2.63 -0.41 -0.28
CA ASN A 172 2.62 -1.86 -0.21
C ASN A 172 2.04 -2.45 -1.51
N VAL A 173 2.57 -3.60 -1.92
CA VAL A 173 2.04 -4.41 -3.00
C VAL A 173 1.94 -5.87 -2.55
N GLY A 174 1.02 -6.63 -3.12
CA GLY A 174 0.88 -8.04 -2.77
C GLY A 174 -0.33 -8.68 -3.40
N ALA A 175 -0.96 -9.57 -2.63
CA ALA A 175 -2.15 -10.28 -3.06
C ALA A 175 -3.25 -10.28 -2.00
N THR A 176 -4.50 -10.36 -2.47
CA THR A 176 -5.68 -10.59 -1.64
C THR A 176 -6.37 -11.88 -2.06
N TYR A 177 -6.95 -12.58 -1.09
CA TYR A 177 -7.77 -13.77 -1.31
C TYR A 177 -9.14 -13.62 -0.65
N TYR A 178 -10.21 -13.89 -1.40
CA TYR A 178 -11.56 -13.99 -0.86
C TYR A 178 -12.49 -14.79 -1.79
N LYS A 179 -13.59 -15.30 -1.22
CA LYS A 179 -14.68 -15.93 -1.96
C LYS A 179 -15.95 -15.10 -1.79
N LEU A 180 -16.50 -14.62 -2.91
CA LEU A 180 -17.79 -13.94 -2.94
C LEU A 180 -18.95 -14.94 -2.95
N LYS A 181 -20.01 -14.65 -2.20
CA LYS A 181 -21.30 -15.35 -2.28
C LYS A 181 -22.44 -14.32 -2.29
N LEU A 182 -23.27 -14.36 -3.32
CA LEU A 182 -24.49 -13.54 -3.40
C LEU A 182 -25.69 -14.37 -2.96
N GLN A 183 -26.61 -13.76 -2.21
CA GLN A 183 -27.82 -14.44 -1.76
C GLN A 183 -28.81 -14.60 -2.94
N PRO A 184 -29.38 -15.80 -3.13
CA PRO A 184 -30.41 -16.00 -4.16
C PRO A 184 -31.70 -15.25 -3.80
N PRO A 185 -32.54 -14.88 -4.78
CA PRO A 185 -33.85 -14.30 -4.49
C PRO A 185 -34.66 -15.21 -3.56
N THR A 186 -35.39 -14.64 -2.59
CA THR A 186 -36.38 -15.35 -1.76
C THR A 186 -37.33 -16.30 -2.49
N SER A 187 -37.61 -16.07 -3.79
CA SER A 187 -38.48 -16.90 -4.62
C SER A 187 -37.77 -18.05 -5.36
N VAL A 188 -36.43 -18.15 -5.26
CA VAL A 188 -35.60 -19.11 -5.99
C VAL A 188 -34.69 -19.83 -4.99
N VAL A 189 -34.93 -21.12 -4.76
CA VAL A 189 -34.17 -21.96 -3.81
C VAL A 189 -32.73 -22.25 -4.31
N THR A 190 -32.43 -21.97 -5.57
CA THR A 190 -31.11 -22.17 -6.16
C THR A 190 -30.15 -21.05 -5.75
N SER A 191 -29.27 -21.34 -4.79
CA SER A 191 -28.07 -20.54 -4.52
C SER A 191 -27.11 -20.62 -5.70
N TYR A 192 -26.73 -19.48 -6.27
CA TYR A 192 -25.70 -19.42 -7.29
C TYR A 192 -24.32 -19.31 -6.61
N ASP A 193 -23.56 -20.40 -6.60
CA ASP A 193 -22.15 -20.39 -6.22
C ASP A 193 -21.34 -19.76 -7.37
N PHE A 194 -21.18 -18.43 -7.35
CA PHE A 194 -20.37 -17.74 -8.32
C PHE A 194 -18.89 -18.08 -8.09
N LYS A 195 -18.33 -18.94 -8.95
CA LYS A 195 -16.89 -19.20 -8.96
C LYS A 195 -16.19 -17.98 -9.53
N TYR A 196 -15.60 -17.16 -8.66
CA TYR A 196 -14.56 -16.24 -9.09
C TYR A 196 -13.46 -17.06 -9.78
N ALA A 197 -13.17 -16.75 -11.05
CA ALA A 197 -12.21 -17.50 -11.87
C ALA A 197 -10.78 -17.53 -11.29
N GLU A 198 -10.48 -16.62 -10.36
CA GLU A 198 -9.20 -16.54 -9.65
C GLU A 198 -9.52 -16.07 -8.24
N ALA A 199 -9.17 -16.91 -7.27
CA ALA A 199 -9.41 -16.62 -5.87
C ALA A 199 -8.37 -15.66 -5.28
N ILE A 200 -7.29 -15.40 -6.02
CA ILE A 200 -6.17 -14.53 -5.62
C ILE A 200 -6.12 -13.35 -6.59
N GLN A 201 -6.10 -12.12 -6.09
CA GLN A 201 -6.00 -10.90 -6.89
C GLN A 201 -4.78 -10.07 -6.45
N PRO A 202 -4.07 -9.40 -7.36
CA PRO A 202 -3.04 -8.44 -6.98
C PRO A 202 -3.66 -7.24 -6.25
N VAL A 203 -2.95 -6.74 -5.25
CA VAL A 203 -3.33 -5.54 -4.50
C VAL A 203 -2.17 -4.55 -4.43
N ALA A 204 -2.49 -3.27 -4.52
CA ALA A 204 -1.63 -2.16 -4.14
C ALA A 204 -2.29 -1.37 -3.01
N GLN A 205 -1.49 -0.89 -2.05
CA GLN A 205 -1.96 -0.12 -0.91
C GLN A 205 -1.06 1.08 -0.66
N LEU A 206 -1.69 2.22 -0.37
CA LEU A 206 -1.04 3.42 0.13
C LEU A 206 -1.54 3.67 1.55
N GLN A 207 -0.63 3.73 2.50
CA GLN A 207 -0.91 3.93 3.91
C GLN A 207 -0.22 5.21 4.39
N LEU A 208 -0.96 6.03 5.13
CA LEU A 208 -0.47 7.16 5.89
C LEU A 208 -0.71 6.87 7.38
N ALA A 209 0.34 6.97 8.19
CA ALA A 209 0.24 6.70 9.62
C ALA A 209 0.87 7.81 10.46
N TRP A 210 0.20 8.13 11.57
CA TRP A 210 0.60 9.13 12.54
C TRP A 210 0.81 8.48 13.90
N MET A 211 1.99 8.63 14.48
CA MET A 211 2.27 8.20 15.85
C MET A 211 1.54 9.12 16.83
N LEU A 212 0.63 8.55 17.61
CA LEU A 212 -0.07 9.23 18.70
C LEU A 212 0.78 9.19 19.99
N SER A 213 1.59 8.14 20.14
CA SER A 213 2.60 7.96 21.20
C SER A 213 3.70 7.02 20.67
N ASP A 214 4.64 6.60 21.52
CA ASP A 214 5.70 5.66 21.11
C ASP A 214 5.17 4.29 20.67
N SER A 215 4.00 3.90 21.17
CA SER A 215 3.36 2.61 20.90
C SER A 215 2.06 2.73 20.13
N PHE A 216 1.33 3.84 20.21
CA PHE A 216 0.05 3.97 19.51
C PHE A 216 0.18 4.81 18.25
N LEU A 217 -0.54 4.40 17.21
CA LEU A 217 -0.63 5.14 15.96
C LEU A 217 -2.04 5.13 15.38
N PHE A 218 -2.34 6.12 14.56
CA PHE A 218 -3.53 6.20 13.73
C PHE A 218 -3.11 5.95 12.28
N GLN A 219 -3.87 5.13 11.56
CA GLN A 219 -3.58 4.78 10.15
C GLN A 219 -4.78 5.08 9.28
N GLN A 220 -4.50 5.64 8.11
CA GLN A 220 -5.44 5.73 6.99
C GLN A 220 -4.80 5.02 5.81
N GLU A 221 -5.56 4.16 5.15
CA GLU A 221 -5.10 3.36 4.03
C GLU A 221 -6.12 3.39 2.89
N ILE A 222 -5.61 3.51 1.68
CA ILE A 222 -6.36 3.27 0.45
C ILE A 222 -5.74 2.03 -0.20
N PHE A 223 -6.58 1.12 -0.66
CA PHE A 223 -6.14 -0.06 -1.38
C PHE A 223 -6.91 -0.22 -2.68
N ALA A 224 -6.25 -0.79 -3.69
CA ALA A 224 -6.85 -1.13 -4.95
C ALA A 224 -6.48 -2.57 -5.34
N THR A 225 -7.46 -3.31 -5.85
CA THR A 225 -7.25 -4.64 -6.44
C THR A 225 -7.61 -4.58 -7.92
N ARG A 226 -6.93 -5.39 -8.74
CA ARG A 226 -7.17 -5.43 -10.18
C ARG A 226 -7.35 -6.86 -10.64
N LYS A 227 -8.47 -7.12 -11.32
CA LYS A 227 -8.69 -8.35 -12.07
C LYS A 227 -9.12 -8.05 -13.50
N ASN A 228 -10.21 -7.30 -13.65
CA ASN A 228 -10.72 -6.80 -14.92
C ASN A 228 -11.07 -5.31 -14.82
N ASP A 229 -11.72 -4.92 -13.71
CA ASP A 229 -11.93 -3.54 -13.30
C ASP A 229 -11.13 -3.22 -12.03
N VAL A 230 -10.99 -1.91 -11.73
CA VAL A 230 -10.34 -1.44 -10.52
C VAL A 230 -11.37 -1.49 -9.38
N SER A 231 -11.14 -2.36 -8.41
CA SER A 231 -11.84 -2.31 -7.13
C SER A 231 -11.02 -1.51 -6.15
N ALA A 232 -11.67 -0.66 -5.36
CA ALA A 232 -10.98 0.23 -4.45
C ALA A 232 -11.66 0.25 -3.09
N GLY A 233 -10.84 0.34 -2.05
CA GLY A 233 -11.32 0.44 -0.69
C GLY A 233 -10.47 1.37 0.14
N TRP A 234 -11.04 1.69 1.30
CA TRP A 234 -10.50 2.62 2.26
C TRP A 234 -10.60 2.00 3.65
N ASN A 235 -9.57 2.23 4.44
CA ASN A 235 -9.45 1.72 5.80
C ASN A 235 -8.97 2.83 6.71
N VAL A 236 -9.59 2.95 7.89
CA VAL A 236 -9.05 3.71 9.00
C VAL A 236 -8.95 2.83 10.23
N SER A 237 -7.78 2.84 10.84
CA SER A 237 -7.45 1.98 11.97
C SER A 237 -6.65 2.70 13.05
N LEU A 238 -6.76 2.15 14.26
CA LEU A 238 -5.82 2.40 15.34
C LEU A 238 -4.85 1.23 15.39
N GLY A 239 -3.58 1.53 15.62
CA GLY A 239 -2.53 0.54 15.74
C GLY A 239 -1.75 0.67 17.02
N TYR A 240 -1.20 -0.46 17.45
CA TYR A 240 -0.28 -0.61 18.56
C TYR A 240 1.02 -1.24 18.07
N VAL A 241 2.17 -0.68 18.44
CA VAL A 241 3.50 -1.08 17.98
C VAL A 241 4.43 -1.27 19.18
N PHE A 242 5.24 -2.33 19.14
CA PHE A 242 6.22 -2.68 20.16
C PHE A 242 7.50 -3.22 19.51
#